data_AF-A0A2E0GHK7-F1
#
_entry.id   AF-A0A2E0GHK7-F1
#
_cell.length_a   1.000
_cell.length_b   1.000
_cell.length_c   1.000
_cell.angle_alpha   90.00
_cell.angle_beta   90.00
_cell.angle_gamma   90.00
#
_symmetry.space_group_name_H-M   'P 1'
#
loop_
_entity.id
_entity.type
_entity.pdbx_description
1 polymer ?
#
loop_
_entity_poly.entity_id
_entity_poly.type
_entity_poly.pdbx_seq_one_letter_code
_entity_poly.pdbx_strand_id
1 'polypeptide(L)'
;MSFEKKFLGVLIGGAVGDSIGELAAVHIAEESLQDWLNEGDTLRYTDDTAMSIGLAEAIIQDKAVNEKSIGEKFQKNYSKEPWRSYSPSTPAIFAKVKKLDITYSKAAQQLYDGMGSFGNGAAMRIAPLGALYRNSSKLREISEISAKVTHSHPMGVDGACLLSYAIGKLVNLNPEENFPLHDFIIGMVKFSKSKEIRNKLLKVMELIAEDKSPKDAAKELKLSQRVDETIPFAIYSFLKNKKSFKNSLFCAILNGGDQDTLGAITGNLSGAYLGYESIPENWASRLENYEYIQSLSKQLNKLDGSVE
;
A
#
# COMPACT_ATOMS: atom_id res chain seq x y z
N MET A 1 14.99 5.54 -16.15
CA MET A 1 14.75 4.31 -15.35
C MET A 1 13.64 3.49 -16.01
N SER A 2 13.76 2.16 -16.05
CA SER A 2 12.75 1.30 -16.72
C SER A 2 11.53 1.04 -15.83
N PHE A 3 10.41 0.69 -16.47
CA PHE A 3 9.17 0.35 -15.78
C PHE A 3 9.33 -0.90 -14.90
N GLU A 4 10.07 -1.92 -15.37
CA GLU A 4 10.27 -3.16 -14.63
C GLU A 4 10.99 -2.92 -13.30
N LYS A 5 12.01 -2.03 -13.29
CA LYS A 5 12.72 -1.63 -12.07
C LYS A 5 11.80 -0.90 -11.09
N LYS A 6 10.89 -0.08 -11.59
CA LYS A 6 9.87 0.60 -10.78
C LYS A 6 8.82 -0.34 -10.25
N PHE A 7 8.34 -1.26 -11.07
CA PHE A 7 7.39 -2.29 -10.66
C PHE A 7 7.98 -3.18 -9.56
N LEU A 8 9.24 -3.60 -9.73
CA LEU A 8 9.94 -4.34 -8.69
C LEU A 8 10.11 -3.50 -7.42
N GLY A 9 10.43 -2.20 -7.59
CA GLY A 9 10.48 -1.24 -6.49
C GLY A 9 9.15 -1.10 -5.75
N VAL A 10 8.01 -1.14 -6.43
CA VAL A 10 6.68 -1.12 -5.79
C VAL A 10 6.52 -2.32 -4.85
N LEU A 11 6.77 -3.53 -5.35
CA LEU A 11 6.56 -4.76 -4.59
C LEU A 11 7.56 -4.90 -3.44
N ILE A 12 8.87 -4.79 -3.72
CA ILE A 12 9.89 -4.93 -2.69
C ILE A 12 9.89 -3.75 -1.73
N GLY A 13 9.68 -2.53 -2.23
CA GLY A 13 9.62 -1.34 -1.39
C GLY A 13 8.47 -1.40 -0.40
N GLY A 14 7.30 -1.89 -0.83
CA GLY A 14 6.18 -2.15 0.07
C GLY A 14 6.51 -3.18 1.14
N ALA A 15 7.07 -4.33 0.74
CA ALA A 15 7.34 -5.41 1.66
C ALA A 15 8.48 -5.10 2.66
N VAL A 16 9.50 -4.38 2.22
CA VAL A 16 10.54 -3.81 3.10
C VAL A 16 9.92 -2.78 4.04
N GLY A 17 9.05 -1.91 3.52
CA GLY A 17 8.37 -0.88 4.30
C GLY A 17 7.49 -1.45 5.41
N ASP A 18 6.67 -2.44 5.07
CA ASP A 18 5.87 -3.27 6.00
C ASP A 18 6.76 -3.84 7.11
N SER A 19 7.76 -4.64 6.73
CA SER A 19 8.62 -5.34 7.70
C SER A 19 9.35 -4.38 8.65
N ILE A 20 9.85 -3.25 8.13
CA ILE A 20 10.56 -2.25 8.94
C ILE A 20 9.57 -1.45 9.79
N GLY A 21 8.36 -1.19 9.30
CA GLY A 21 7.30 -0.52 10.06
C GLY A 21 6.84 -1.33 11.27
N GLU A 22 6.66 -2.64 11.10
CA GLU A 22 6.38 -3.57 12.21
C GLU A 22 7.50 -3.55 13.26
N LEU A 23 8.77 -3.57 12.80
CA LEU A 23 9.91 -3.45 13.70
C LEU A 23 9.97 -2.10 14.42
N ALA A 24 9.57 -1.00 13.78
CA ALA A 24 9.55 0.32 14.39
C ALA A 24 8.51 0.44 15.52
N ALA A 25 7.49 -0.43 15.55
CA ALA A 25 6.56 -0.52 16.68
C ALA A 25 7.22 -1.16 17.92
N VAL A 26 8.26 -1.97 17.72
CA VAL A 26 9.05 -2.60 18.79
C VAL A 26 10.28 -1.74 19.16
N HIS A 27 10.99 -1.24 18.15
CA HIS A 27 12.19 -0.41 18.25
C HIS A 27 11.83 1.07 18.16
N ILE A 28 11.24 1.61 19.23
CA ILE A 28 10.67 2.98 19.27
C ILE A 28 11.74 4.06 18.98
N ALA A 29 12.98 3.84 19.40
CA ALA A 29 14.08 4.76 19.14
C ALA A 29 14.72 4.48 17.77
N GLU A 30 14.93 5.53 16.97
CA GLU A 30 15.53 5.43 15.63
C GLU A 30 16.91 4.74 15.67
N GLU A 31 17.73 5.03 16.68
CA GLU A 31 19.05 4.41 16.87
C GLU A 31 18.91 2.88 17.02
N SER A 32 18.00 2.42 17.89
CA SER A 32 17.75 0.99 18.11
C SER A 32 17.22 0.30 16.85
N LEU A 33 16.36 0.96 16.08
CA LEU A 33 15.88 0.43 14.80
C LEU A 33 17.03 0.32 13.79
N GLN A 34 17.89 1.33 13.70
CA GLN A 34 19.06 1.30 12.80
C GLN A 34 20.04 0.20 13.17
N ASP A 35 20.32 0.00 14.46
CA ASP A 35 21.17 -1.09 14.93
C ASP A 35 20.61 -2.45 14.48
N TRP A 36 19.30 -2.67 14.68
CA TRP A 36 18.65 -3.90 14.22
C TRP A 36 18.70 -4.04 12.69
N LEU A 37 18.51 -2.96 11.93
CA LEU A 37 18.58 -3.01 10.47
C LEU A 37 20.00 -3.29 9.94
N ASN A 38 21.03 -3.01 10.73
CA ASN A 38 22.42 -3.32 10.40
C ASN A 38 22.78 -4.76 10.75
N GLU A 39 22.31 -5.27 11.89
CA GLU A 39 22.80 -6.55 12.48
C GLU A 39 21.78 -7.69 12.50
N GLY A 40 20.50 -7.37 12.35
CA GLY A 40 19.40 -8.33 12.47
C GLY A 40 19.39 -9.38 11.36
N ASP A 41 18.45 -10.31 11.48
CA ASP A 41 18.30 -11.41 10.53
C ASP A 41 17.17 -11.11 9.52
N THR A 42 16.13 -11.93 9.42
CA THR A 42 15.11 -11.78 8.37
C THR A 42 14.15 -10.61 8.65
N LEU A 43 13.92 -9.75 7.64
CA LEU A 43 12.81 -8.80 7.62
C LEU A 43 11.52 -9.54 7.29
N ARG A 44 10.70 -9.77 8.33
CA ARG A 44 9.42 -10.48 8.22
C ARG A 44 8.29 -9.47 8.05
N TYR A 45 7.44 -9.73 7.06
CA TYR A 45 6.30 -8.88 6.72
C TYR A 45 5.01 -9.31 7.45
N THR A 46 4.01 -8.43 7.50
CA THR A 46 2.69 -8.63 8.13
C THR A 46 1.61 -8.99 7.11
N ASP A 47 0.33 -8.77 7.43
CA ASP A 47 -0.78 -8.99 6.51
C ASP A 47 -0.75 -8.05 5.31
N ASP A 48 -0.12 -6.88 5.41
CA ASP A 48 0.03 -5.93 4.30
C ASP A 48 0.66 -6.59 3.07
N THR A 49 1.85 -7.17 3.25
CA THR A 49 2.54 -7.90 2.19
C THR A 49 1.88 -9.22 1.87
N ALA A 50 1.37 -9.97 2.86
CA ALA A 50 0.72 -11.25 2.61
C ALA A 50 -0.52 -11.10 1.71
N MET A 51 -1.30 -10.03 1.93
CA MET A 51 -2.45 -9.68 1.09
C MET A 51 -2.02 -9.07 -0.25
N SER A 52 -0.93 -8.30 -0.30
CA SER A 52 -0.36 -7.79 -1.55
C SER A 52 0.11 -8.93 -2.48
N ILE A 53 0.76 -9.95 -1.91
CA ILE A 53 1.12 -11.21 -2.58
C ILE A 53 -0.15 -11.91 -3.08
N GLY A 54 -1.17 -12.06 -2.24
CA GLY A 54 -2.43 -12.69 -2.64
C GLY A 54 -3.12 -11.98 -3.80
N LEU A 55 -3.03 -10.64 -3.87
CA LEU A 55 -3.58 -9.85 -4.97
C LEU A 55 -2.78 -10.10 -6.25
N ALA A 56 -1.45 -10.09 -6.17
CA ALA A 56 -0.57 -10.40 -7.29
C ALA A 56 -0.83 -11.81 -7.84
N GLU A 57 -0.93 -12.81 -6.96
CA GLU A 57 -1.23 -14.20 -7.32
C GLU A 57 -2.57 -14.35 -8.03
N ALA A 58 -3.62 -13.67 -7.56
CA ALA A 58 -4.93 -13.71 -8.18
C ALA A 58 -4.91 -13.09 -9.59
N ILE A 59 -4.26 -11.93 -9.74
CA ILE A 59 -4.14 -11.25 -11.03
C ILE A 59 -3.34 -12.11 -12.02
N ILE A 60 -2.25 -12.73 -11.60
CA ILE A 60 -1.45 -13.62 -12.45
C ILE A 60 -2.27 -14.83 -12.90
N GLN A 61 -3.01 -15.45 -11.98
CA GLN A 61 -3.81 -16.64 -12.25
C GLN A 61 -4.88 -16.36 -13.31
N ASP A 62 -5.60 -15.26 -13.16
CA ASP A 62 -6.78 -14.97 -13.99
C ASP A 62 -6.45 -14.08 -15.19
N LYS A 63 -5.25 -13.47 -15.21
CA LYS A 63 -4.88 -12.36 -16.12
C LYS A 63 -5.92 -11.24 -16.11
N ALA A 64 -6.57 -11.05 -14.97
CA ALA A 64 -7.63 -10.08 -14.75
C ALA A 64 -7.83 -9.86 -13.25
N VAL A 65 -8.55 -8.81 -12.89
CA VAL A 65 -9.00 -8.60 -11.52
C VAL A 65 -10.36 -9.24 -11.34
N ASN A 66 -10.39 -10.34 -10.58
CA ASN A 66 -11.60 -11.11 -10.30
C ASN A 66 -11.85 -11.17 -8.79
N GLU A 67 -13.02 -10.71 -8.36
CA GLU A 67 -13.40 -10.67 -6.94
C GLU A 67 -13.25 -12.03 -6.25
N LYS A 68 -13.74 -13.09 -6.88
CA LYS A 68 -13.77 -14.44 -6.32
C LYS A 68 -12.35 -14.95 -6.12
N SER A 69 -11.51 -14.91 -7.16
CA SER A 69 -10.14 -15.40 -7.09
C SER A 69 -9.29 -14.61 -6.10
N ILE A 70 -9.47 -13.28 -6.02
CA ILE A 70 -8.80 -12.45 -5.03
C ILE A 70 -9.17 -12.89 -3.61
N GLY A 71 -10.46 -13.04 -3.34
CA GLY A 71 -10.93 -13.50 -2.03
C GLY A 71 -10.43 -14.90 -1.68
N GLU A 72 -10.46 -15.84 -2.64
CA GLU A 72 -9.95 -17.21 -2.45
C GLU A 72 -8.45 -17.23 -2.16
N LYS A 73 -7.65 -16.37 -2.82
CA LYS A 73 -6.22 -16.22 -2.50
C LYS A 73 -6.00 -15.65 -1.11
N PHE A 74 -6.74 -14.61 -0.72
CA PHE A 74 -6.64 -14.06 0.64
C PHE A 74 -7.01 -15.11 1.69
N GLN A 75 -8.10 -15.85 1.50
CA GLN A 75 -8.52 -16.91 2.41
C GLN A 75 -7.46 -18.02 2.49
N LYS A 76 -6.90 -18.43 1.35
CA LYS A 76 -5.86 -19.46 1.30
C LYS A 76 -4.58 -19.02 2.02
N ASN A 77 -4.13 -17.79 1.81
CA ASN A 77 -2.91 -17.26 2.41
C ASN A 77 -3.10 -17.07 3.92
N TYR A 78 -4.25 -16.53 4.35
CA TYR A 78 -4.61 -16.46 5.77
C TYR A 78 -4.66 -17.85 6.43
N SER A 79 -5.25 -18.85 5.76
CA SER A 79 -5.36 -20.20 6.34
C SER A 79 -3.99 -20.88 6.54
N LYS A 80 -3.00 -20.51 5.72
CA LYS A 80 -1.62 -21.00 5.85
C LYS A 80 -0.86 -20.27 6.95
N GLU A 81 -1.05 -18.95 7.04
CA GLU A 81 -0.26 -18.07 7.93
C GLU A 81 -1.16 -17.12 8.73
N PRO A 82 -2.06 -17.61 9.60
CA PRO A 82 -3.03 -16.77 10.31
C PRO A 82 -2.40 -15.82 11.34
N TRP A 83 -1.11 -16.00 11.66
CA TRP A 83 -0.37 -15.22 12.64
C TRP A 83 0.22 -13.89 12.11
N ARG A 84 -0.01 -13.54 10.84
CA ARG A 84 0.49 -12.31 10.19
C ARG A 84 -0.27 -11.04 10.62
N SER A 85 -0.75 -10.95 11.86
CA SER A 85 -1.40 -9.73 12.38
C SER A 85 -2.70 -9.26 11.70
N TYR A 86 -3.35 -10.10 10.89
CA TYR A 86 -4.64 -9.78 10.27
C TYR A 86 -5.69 -9.23 11.25
N SER A 87 -6.33 -8.13 10.86
CA SER A 87 -7.55 -7.63 11.54
C SER A 87 -8.58 -8.76 11.71
N PRO A 88 -9.27 -8.89 12.87
CA PRO A 88 -10.33 -9.89 13.08
C PRO A 88 -11.48 -9.83 12.06
N SER A 89 -11.65 -8.69 11.39
CA SER A 89 -12.64 -8.52 10.33
C SER A 89 -12.37 -9.41 9.10
N THR A 90 -11.11 -9.64 8.76
CA THR A 90 -10.67 -10.44 7.60
C THR A 90 -11.10 -11.92 7.73
N PRO A 91 -10.76 -12.66 8.80
CA PRO A 91 -11.26 -14.02 8.97
C PRO A 91 -12.78 -14.09 9.17
N ALA A 92 -13.42 -13.05 9.72
CA ALA A 92 -14.89 -13.01 9.81
C ALA A 92 -15.55 -13.00 8.42
N ILE A 93 -14.96 -12.30 7.43
CA ILE A 93 -15.41 -12.35 6.03
C ILE A 93 -15.28 -13.77 5.48
N PHE A 94 -14.13 -14.40 5.65
CA PHE A 94 -13.89 -15.77 5.14
C PHE A 94 -14.87 -16.78 5.74
N ALA A 95 -15.14 -16.67 7.05
CA ALA A 95 -16.13 -17.51 7.73
C ALA A 95 -17.55 -17.27 7.19
N LYS A 96 -17.94 -16.02 6.94
CA LYS A 96 -19.25 -15.66 6.36
C LYS A 96 -19.42 -16.20 4.94
N VAL A 97 -18.41 -16.02 4.07
CA VAL A 97 -18.42 -16.56 2.69
C VAL A 97 -18.65 -18.07 2.73
N LYS A 98 -17.88 -18.79 3.55
CA LYS A 98 -18.00 -20.25 3.68
C LYS A 98 -19.37 -20.68 4.24
N LYS A 99 -19.91 -19.95 5.22
CA LYS A 99 -21.15 -20.31 5.91
C LYS A 99 -22.41 -19.99 5.09
N LEU A 100 -22.39 -18.89 4.35
CA LEU A 100 -23.58 -18.33 3.69
C LEU A 100 -23.57 -18.50 2.18
N ASP A 101 -22.48 -18.99 1.59
CA ASP A 101 -22.29 -19.14 0.14
C ASP A 101 -22.56 -17.83 -0.63
N ILE A 102 -21.95 -16.74 -0.14
CA ILE A 102 -22.07 -15.39 -0.71
C ILE A 102 -20.71 -14.90 -1.21
N THR A 103 -20.73 -13.86 -2.06
CA THR A 103 -19.50 -13.21 -2.52
C THR A 103 -18.74 -12.54 -1.37
N TYR A 104 -17.43 -12.35 -1.54
CA TYR A 104 -16.59 -11.68 -0.55
C TYR A 104 -17.05 -10.24 -0.29
N SER A 105 -17.43 -9.51 -1.34
CA SER A 105 -17.99 -8.15 -1.23
C SER A 105 -19.28 -8.11 -0.41
N LYS A 106 -20.19 -9.07 -0.59
CA LYS A 106 -21.41 -9.18 0.23
C LYS A 106 -21.08 -9.51 1.68
N ALA A 107 -20.10 -10.38 1.94
CA ALA A 107 -19.67 -10.69 3.29
C ALA A 107 -19.01 -9.48 3.99
N ALA A 108 -18.16 -8.72 3.27
CA ALA A 108 -17.56 -7.49 3.76
C ALA A 108 -18.62 -6.40 4.04
N GLN A 109 -19.63 -6.28 3.19
CA GLN A 109 -20.75 -5.36 3.38
C GLN A 109 -21.52 -5.60 4.68
N GLN A 110 -21.62 -6.85 5.14
CA GLN A 110 -22.32 -7.20 6.37
C GLN A 110 -21.54 -6.92 7.66
N LEU A 111 -20.29 -6.44 7.57
CA LEU A 111 -19.53 -6.04 8.74
C LEU A 111 -19.96 -4.65 9.26
N TYR A 112 -19.72 -4.39 10.54
CA TYR A 112 -19.97 -3.10 11.19
C TYR A 112 -21.40 -2.59 10.96
N ASP A 113 -22.38 -3.44 11.27
CA ASP A 113 -23.81 -3.16 11.11
C ASP A 113 -24.22 -2.71 9.70
N GLY A 114 -23.51 -3.20 8.68
CA GLY A 114 -23.80 -2.89 7.28
C GLY A 114 -23.01 -1.70 6.72
N MET A 115 -22.24 -1.00 7.56
CA MET A 115 -21.44 0.15 7.10
C MET A 115 -20.18 -0.27 6.34
N GLY A 116 -19.61 -1.43 6.67
CA GLY A 116 -18.32 -1.86 6.15
C GLY A 116 -17.11 -1.22 6.84
N SER A 117 -15.92 -1.79 6.56
CA SER A 117 -14.65 -1.26 7.07
C SER A 117 -14.21 -0.01 6.30
N PHE A 118 -13.88 1.06 7.02
CA PHE A 118 -13.16 2.23 6.50
C PHE A 118 -11.65 2.23 6.84
N GLY A 119 -11.14 1.09 7.32
CA GLY A 119 -9.72 0.88 7.56
C GLY A 119 -8.87 0.96 6.29
N ASN A 120 -7.56 1.01 6.48
CA ASN A 120 -6.55 1.08 5.43
C ASN A 120 -6.19 -0.28 4.80
N GLY A 121 -6.74 -1.40 5.28
CA GLY A 121 -6.37 -2.74 4.83
C GLY A 121 -6.63 -3.05 3.35
N ALA A 122 -7.54 -2.30 2.70
CA ALA A 122 -7.69 -2.34 1.24
C ALA A 122 -6.59 -1.56 0.51
N ALA A 123 -6.13 -0.45 1.07
CA ALA A 123 -5.07 0.37 0.50
C ALA A 123 -3.71 -0.32 0.63
N MET A 124 -3.38 -0.89 1.79
CA MET A 124 -2.05 -1.47 2.05
C MET A 124 -1.58 -2.51 1.00
N ARG A 125 -2.54 -3.21 0.38
CA ARG A 125 -2.27 -4.28 -0.59
C ARG A 125 -2.40 -3.88 -2.06
N ILE A 126 -2.85 -2.65 -2.37
CA ILE A 126 -3.36 -2.32 -3.72
C ILE A 126 -2.26 -2.02 -4.74
N ALA A 127 -1.03 -1.79 -4.29
CA ALA A 127 0.03 -1.22 -5.13
C ALA A 127 0.39 -2.03 -6.39
N PRO A 128 0.42 -3.38 -6.38
CA PRO A 128 0.69 -4.17 -7.61
C PRO A 128 -0.33 -3.89 -8.72
N LEU A 129 -1.60 -3.73 -8.35
CA LEU A 129 -2.69 -3.38 -9.27
C LEU A 129 -2.51 -1.96 -9.82
N GLY A 130 -2.19 -1.00 -8.95
CA GLY A 130 -1.94 0.39 -9.38
C GLY A 130 -0.79 0.53 -10.37
N ALA A 131 0.29 -0.23 -10.18
CA ALA A 131 1.44 -0.24 -11.09
C ALA A 131 1.09 -0.90 -12.43
N LEU A 132 0.39 -2.04 -12.40
CA LEU A 132 0.03 -2.79 -13.62
C LEU A 132 -0.96 -2.03 -14.48
N TYR A 133 -2.04 -1.51 -13.88
CA TYR A 133 -3.12 -0.82 -14.58
C TYR A 133 -2.92 0.70 -14.68
N ARG A 134 -1.68 1.19 -14.55
CA ARG A 134 -1.33 2.63 -14.49
C ARG A 134 -1.89 3.50 -15.61
N ASN A 135 -2.13 2.90 -16.78
CA ASN A 135 -2.63 3.58 -17.99
C ASN A 135 -4.09 3.22 -18.31
N SER A 136 -4.74 2.36 -17.53
CA SER A 136 -6.13 1.94 -17.79
C SER A 136 -7.11 3.04 -17.40
N SER A 137 -8.06 3.33 -18.29
CA SER A 137 -9.20 4.22 -17.99
C SER A 137 -10.15 3.60 -16.95
N LYS A 138 -10.08 2.28 -16.75
CA LYS A 138 -10.87 1.51 -15.77
C LYS A 138 -10.18 1.34 -14.42
N LEU A 139 -9.02 1.98 -14.19
CA LEU A 139 -8.23 1.81 -12.97
C LEU A 139 -9.07 1.92 -11.69
N ARG A 140 -10.00 2.88 -11.63
CA ARG A 140 -10.90 3.01 -10.48
C ARG A 140 -11.81 1.80 -10.32
N GLU A 141 -12.55 1.40 -11.36
CA GLU A 141 -13.47 0.26 -11.32
C GLU A 141 -12.75 -1.01 -10.87
N ILE A 142 -11.58 -1.28 -11.47
CA ILE A 142 -10.73 -2.43 -11.16
C ILE A 142 -10.23 -2.38 -9.70
N SER A 143 -9.82 -1.20 -9.23
CA SER A 143 -9.42 -1.02 -7.82
C SER A 143 -10.60 -1.21 -6.86
N GLU A 144 -11.80 -0.77 -7.23
CA GLU A 144 -13.00 -0.95 -6.42
C GLU A 144 -13.35 -2.44 -6.26
N ILE A 145 -13.16 -3.26 -7.30
CA ILE A 145 -13.36 -4.72 -7.22
C ILE A 145 -12.42 -5.32 -6.16
N SER A 146 -11.12 -5.03 -6.24
CA SER A 146 -10.13 -5.55 -5.28
C SER A 146 -10.39 -5.06 -3.84
N ALA A 147 -10.73 -3.79 -3.67
CA ALA A 147 -11.00 -3.21 -2.35
C ALA A 147 -12.23 -3.85 -1.69
N LYS A 148 -13.33 -3.97 -2.45
CA LYS A 148 -14.64 -4.48 -1.98
C LYS A 148 -14.57 -5.91 -1.46
N VAL A 149 -13.57 -6.72 -1.84
CA VAL A 149 -13.35 -8.07 -1.28
C VAL A 149 -13.28 -8.06 0.25
N THR A 150 -12.74 -6.99 0.86
CA THR A 150 -12.70 -6.88 2.34
C THR A 150 -13.20 -5.57 2.92
N HIS A 151 -13.27 -4.50 2.13
CA HIS A 151 -13.67 -3.17 2.58
C HIS A 151 -14.82 -2.67 1.72
N SER A 152 -16.01 -2.52 2.29
CA SER A 152 -17.20 -2.06 1.60
C SER A 152 -17.59 -0.61 1.93
N HIS A 153 -16.99 0.00 2.96
CA HIS A 153 -17.26 1.40 3.28
C HIS A 153 -16.74 2.30 2.15
N PRO A 154 -17.52 3.28 1.66
CA PRO A 154 -17.13 4.12 0.52
C PRO A 154 -15.75 4.77 0.68
N MET A 155 -15.44 5.25 1.88
CA MET A 155 -14.12 5.84 2.18
C MET A 155 -12.97 4.83 2.10
N GLY A 156 -13.14 3.62 2.67
CA GLY A 156 -12.13 2.56 2.62
C GLY A 156 -11.81 2.14 1.18
N VAL A 157 -12.86 1.98 0.37
CA VAL A 157 -12.75 1.72 -1.07
C VAL A 157 -12.04 2.87 -1.79
N ASP A 158 -12.47 4.11 -1.54
CA ASP A 158 -11.92 5.28 -2.21
C ASP A 158 -10.43 5.49 -1.91
N GLY A 159 -10.00 5.23 -0.68
CA GLY A 159 -8.58 5.27 -0.32
C GLY A 159 -7.74 4.25 -1.09
N ALA A 160 -8.22 3.01 -1.23
CA ALA A 160 -7.52 2.00 -2.04
C ALA A 160 -7.43 2.41 -3.52
N CYS A 161 -8.52 2.93 -4.09
CA CYS A 161 -8.52 3.48 -5.46
C CYS A 161 -7.55 4.67 -5.58
N LEU A 162 -7.51 5.55 -4.59
CA LEU A 162 -6.63 6.72 -4.62
C LEU A 162 -5.16 6.30 -4.60
N LEU A 163 -4.81 5.33 -3.75
CA LEU A 163 -3.43 4.85 -3.68
C LEU A 163 -3.04 4.13 -4.98
N SER A 164 -3.92 3.34 -5.60
CA SER A 164 -3.63 2.73 -6.90
C SER A 164 -3.38 3.79 -7.98
N TYR A 165 -4.16 4.87 -7.99
CA TYR A 165 -3.93 6.04 -8.85
C TYR A 165 -2.59 6.71 -8.58
N ALA A 166 -2.25 6.96 -7.31
CA ALA A 166 -0.99 7.59 -6.92
C ALA A 166 0.21 6.76 -7.40
N ILE A 167 0.18 5.44 -7.15
CA ILE A 167 1.20 4.50 -7.64
C ILE A 167 1.31 4.57 -9.16
N GLY A 168 0.18 4.46 -9.88
CA GLY A 168 0.13 4.54 -11.34
C GLY A 168 0.73 5.83 -11.91
N LYS A 169 0.51 6.97 -11.24
CA LYS A 169 1.17 8.23 -11.61
C LYS A 169 2.67 8.19 -11.34
N LEU A 170 3.11 7.74 -10.17
CA LEU A 170 4.52 7.73 -9.80
C LEU A 170 5.37 6.82 -10.68
N VAL A 171 4.86 5.66 -11.10
CA VAL A 171 5.58 4.78 -12.02
C VAL A 171 5.82 5.44 -13.38
N ASN A 172 4.95 6.35 -13.83
CA ASN A 172 5.09 7.07 -15.10
C ASN A 172 6.00 8.32 -15.02
N LEU A 173 6.35 8.81 -13.83
CA LEU A 173 7.21 10.01 -13.69
C LEU A 173 8.71 9.67 -13.74
N ASN A 174 9.56 10.61 -14.18
CA ASN A 174 11.01 10.43 -14.12
C ASN A 174 11.58 11.07 -12.83
N PRO A 175 12.32 10.33 -11.98
CA PRO A 175 12.93 10.92 -10.77
C PRO A 175 14.03 11.94 -11.04
N GLU A 176 14.61 11.94 -12.24
CA GLU A 176 15.62 12.92 -12.67
C GLU A 176 15.00 14.26 -13.11
N GLU A 177 13.68 14.32 -13.26
CA GLU A 177 12.94 15.52 -13.65
C GLU A 177 12.31 16.21 -12.43
N ASN A 178 11.90 17.47 -12.62
CA ASN A 178 11.19 18.21 -11.59
C ASN A 178 9.88 17.52 -11.24
N PHE A 179 9.69 17.19 -9.97
CA PHE A 179 8.47 16.55 -9.50
C PHE A 179 7.26 17.51 -9.67
N PRO A 180 6.20 17.12 -10.39
CA PRO A 180 5.03 17.97 -10.62
C PRO A 180 4.11 17.98 -9.39
N LEU A 181 4.57 18.58 -8.28
CA LEU A 181 3.92 18.50 -6.96
C LEU A 181 2.45 18.91 -6.99
N HIS A 182 2.17 20.08 -7.56
CA HIS A 182 0.82 20.62 -7.63
C HIS A 182 -0.11 19.70 -8.45
N ASP A 183 0.30 19.32 -9.65
CA ASP A 183 -0.53 18.48 -10.53
C ASP A 183 -0.73 17.08 -9.98
N PHE A 184 0.27 16.53 -9.28
CA PHE A 184 0.16 15.25 -8.59
C PHE A 184 -0.90 15.29 -7.49
N ILE A 185 -0.85 16.29 -6.59
CA ILE A 185 -1.82 16.42 -5.50
C ILE A 185 -3.21 16.77 -6.04
N ILE A 186 -3.33 17.74 -6.95
CA ILE A 186 -4.63 18.11 -7.52
C ILE A 186 -5.23 16.97 -8.34
N GLY A 187 -4.42 16.18 -9.03
CA GLY A 187 -4.85 14.95 -9.69
C GLY A 187 -5.48 13.96 -8.69
N MET A 188 -4.81 13.72 -7.56
CA MET A 188 -5.32 12.89 -6.47
C MET A 188 -6.62 13.46 -5.85
N VAL A 189 -6.70 14.77 -5.62
CA VAL A 189 -7.91 15.44 -5.10
C VAL A 189 -9.09 15.27 -6.05
N LYS A 190 -8.87 15.42 -7.36
CA LYS A 190 -9.90 15.22 -8.39
C LYS A 190 -10.31 13.75 -8.53
N PHE A 191 -9.36 12.83 -8.33
CA PHE A 191 -9.62 11.41 -8.43
C PHE A 191 -10.40 10.86 -7.23
N SER A 192 -10.15 11.37 -6.02
CA SER A 192 -10.82 10.96 -4.78
C SER A 192 -12.30 11.35 -4.76
N LYS A 193 -13.16 10.44 -4.28
CA LYS A 193 -14.59 10.68 -4.08
C LYS A 193 -14.92 11.17 -2.66
N SER A 194 -14.08 10.86 -1.67
CA SER A 194 -14.31 11.18 -0.26
C SER A 194 -13.95 12.63 0.06
N LYS A 195 -14.74 13.32 0.88
CA LYS A 195 -14.48 14.72 1.25
C LYS A 195 -13.29 14.81 2.22
N GLU A 196 -13.22 13.89 3.17
CA GLU A 196 -12.22 13.78 4.23
C GLU A 196 -10.82 13.61 3.62
N ILE A 197 -10.69 12.66 2.69
CA ILE A 197 -9.43 12.40 1.98
C ILE A 197 -9.02 13.64 1.15
N ARG A 198 -9.94 14.24 0.38
CA ARG A 198 -9.65 15.45 -0.41
C ARG A 198 -9.15 16.61 0.46
N ASN A 199 -9.81 16.87 1.58
CA ASN A 199 -9.41 17.92 2.51
C ASN A 199 -8.00 17.67 3.06
N LYS A 200 -7.68 16.43 3.43
CA LYS A 200 -6.34 16.09 3.93
C LYS A 200 -5.26 16.08 2.85
N LEU A 201 -5.58 15.77 1.60
CA LEU A 201 -4.64 15.93 0.49
C LEU A 201 -4.28 17.40 0.24
N LEU A 202 -5.27 18.30 0.30
CA LEU A 202 -5.01 19.75 0.26
C LEU A 202 -4.15 20.17 1.45
N LYS A 203 -4.42 19.62 2.64
CA LYS A 203 -3.60 19.84 3.82
C LYS A 203 -2.16 19.35 3.64
N VAL A 204 -1.94 18.19 3.02
CA VAL A 204 -0.59 17.71 2.66
C VAL A 204 0.13 18.74 1.78
N MET A 205 -0.55 19.34 0.80
CA MET A 205 0.05 20.39 -0.03
C MET A 205 0.49 21.59 0.78
N GLU A 206 -0.34 22.07 1.72
CA GLU A 206 0.01 23.15 2.65
C GLU A 206 1.22 22.79 3.51
N LEU A 207 1.21 21.60 4.13
CA LEU A 207 2.28 21.14 5.02
C LEU A 207 3.63 21.01 4.29
N ILE A 208 3.61 20.58 3.03
CA ILE A 208 4.82 20.53 2.18
C ILE A 208 5.30 21.94 1.82
N ALA A 209 4.39 22.85 1.47
CA ALA A 209 4.74 24.23 1.12
C ALA A 209 5.31 25.02 2.31
N GLU A 210 4.80 24.76 3.50
CA GLU A 210 5.27 25.36 4.76
C GLU A 210 6.52 24.66 5.35
N ASP A 211 7.06 23.66 4.66
CA ASP A 211 8.17 22.83 5.11
C ASP A 211 7.98 22.24 6.53
N LYS A 212 6.73 21.94 6.91
CA LYS A 212 6.39 21.46 8.25
C LYS A 212 7.18 20.21 8.63
N SER A 213 7.43 20.06 9.93
CA SER A 213 8.11 18.88 10.48
C SER A 213 7.21 17.64 10.39
N PRO A 214 7.77 16.42 10.27
CA PRO A 214 6.98 15.19 10.28
C PRO A 214 6.10 15.04 11.52
N LYS A 215 6.62 15.45 12.69
CA LYS A 215 5.89 15.43 13.95
C LYS A 215 4.66 16.34 13.96
N ASP A 216 4.75 17.53 13.35
CA ASP A 216 3.60 18.45 13.28
C ASP A 216 2.61 18.02 12.20
N ALA A 217 3.11 17.54 11.05
CA ALA A 217 2.27 16.93 10.03
C ALA A 217 1.47 15.73 10.58
N ALA A 218 2.08 14.88 11.41
CA ALA A 218 1.42 13.76 12.08
C ALA A 218 0.28 14.22 13.01
N LYS A 219 0.46 15.33 13.75
CA LYS A 219 -0.60 15.91 14.59
C LYS A 219 -1.77 16.43 13.76
N GLU A 220 -1.48 17.13 12.65
CA GLU A 220 -2.50 17.77 11.82
C GLU A 220 -3.26 16.78 10.94
N LEU A 221 -2.57 15.78 10.38
CA LEU A 221 -3.19 14.74 9.54
C LEU A 221 -3.81 13.62 10.38
N LYS A 222 -3.38 13.47 11.64
CA LYS A 222 -3.66 12.37 12.56
C LYS A 222 -3.11 11.04 12.05
N LEU A 223 -2.91 10.10 12.96
CA LEU A 223 -2.41 8.77 12.66
C LEU A 223 -3.28 7.71 13.33
N SER A 224 -3.90 6.86 12.52
CA SER A 224 -4.60 5.65 12.92
C SER A 224 -4.71 4.70 11.73
N GLN A 225 -5.41 3.58 11.92
CA GLN A 225 -5.78 2.62 10.87
C GLN A 225 -6.83 3.16 9.87
N ARG A 226 -7.32 4.39 10.06
CA ARG A 226 -8.28 5.01 9.14
C ARG A 226 -7.60 5.39 7.85
N VAL A 227 -8.20 5.02 6.72
CA VAL A 227 -7.61 5.30 5.40
C VAL A 227 -7.44 6.80 5.11
N ASP A 228 -8.31 7.65 5.67
CA ASP A 228 -8.18 9.10 5.57
C ASP A 228 -7.07 9.68 6.45
N GLU A 229 -6.46 8.91 7.33
CA GLU A 229 -5.31 9.33 8.16
C GLU A 229 -4.02 8.73 7.62
N THR A 230 -4.02 7.42 7.33
CA THR A 230 -2.85 6.70 6.84
C THR A 230 -2.37 7.21 5.48
N ILE A 231 -3.27 7.34 4.48
CA ILE A 231 -2.86 7.70 3.11
C ILE A 231 -2.27 9.09 3.03
N PRO A 232 -2.90 10.16 3.58
CA PRO A 232 -2.32 11.50 3.50
C PRO A 232 -0.96 11.60 4.19
N PHE A 233 -0.76 10.94 5.33
CA PHE A 233 0.54 10.97 6.01
C PHE A 233 1.62 10.19 5.25
N ALA A 234 1.28 9.04 4.65
CA ALA A 234 2.20 8.29 3.81
C ALA A 234 2.62 9.10 2.56
N ILE A 235 1.67 9.82 1.94
CA ILE A 235 1.94 10.74 0.81
C ILE A 235 2.82 11.91 1.26
N TYR A 236 2.54 12.53 2.40
CA TYR A 236 3.38 13.59 2.97
C TYR A 236 4.82 13.08 3.18
N SER A 237 4.98 11.91 3.78
CA SER A 237 6.28 11.31 4.11
C SER A 237 7.11 11.04 2.85
N PHE A 238 6.47 10.52 1.81
CA PHE A 238 7.05 10.40 0.47
C PHE A 238 7.43 11.76 -0.12
N LEU A 239 6.51 12.72 -0.20
CA LEU A 239 6.75 14.00 -0.88
C LEU A 239 7.84 14.84 -0.21
N LYS A 240 7.90 14.82 1.13
CA LYS A 240 8.94 15.48 1.94
C LYS A 240 10.33 14.92 1.61
N ASN A 241 10.43 13.61 1.35
CA ASN A 241 11.69 12.90 1.14
C ASN A 241 11.78 12.19 -0.21
N LYS A 242 11.14 12.75 -1.25
CA LYS A 242 10.92 12.10 -2.57
C LYS A 242 12.18 11.62 -3.31
N LYS A 243 13.36 12.03 -2.86
CA LYS A 243 14.68 11.64 -3.42
C LYS A 243 15.39 10.54 -2.64
N SER A 244 14.82 10.04 -1.54
CA SER A 244 15.46 9.02 -0.70
C SER A 244 14.43 8.02 -0.15
N PHE A 245 14.58 6.76 -0.55
CA PHE A 245 13.75 5.66 -0.06
C PHE A 245 13.82 5.57 1.47
N LYS A 246 15.03 5.46 2.03
CA LYS A 246 15.27 5.41 3.48
C LYS A 246 14.61 6.58 4.20
N ASN A 247 14.85 7.82 3.78
CA ASN A 247 14.33 8.98 4.49
C ASN A 247 12.80 9.07 4.38
N SER A 248 12.22 8.68 3.24
CA SER A 248 10.76 8.61 3.10
C SER A 248 10.14 7.59 4.04
N LEU A 249 10.73 6.40 4.13
CA LEU A 249 10.26 5.34 5.02
C LEU A 249 10.39 5.73 6.49
N PHE A 250 11.55 6.24 6.90
CA PHE A 250 11.81 6.67 8.28
C PHE A 250 10.88 7.81 8.70
N CYS A 251 10.60 8.75 7.78
CA CYS A 251 9.61 9.80 8.00
C CYS A 251 8.21 9.24 8.31
N ALA A 252 7.80 8.18 7.61
CA ALA A 252 6.48 7.58 7.82
C ALA A 252 6.39 6.83 9.16
N ILE A 253 7.39 6.01 9.48
CA ILE A 253 7.28 5.04 10.59
C ILE A 253 7.68 5.61 11.95
N LEU A 254 8.48 6.68 12.02
CA LEU A 254 8.99 7.21 13.30
C LEU A 254 8.05 8.22 13.99
N ASN A 255 6.82 8.36 13.51
CA ASN A 255 5.84 9.29 14.06
C ASN A 255 4.65 8.58 14.75
N GLY A 256 4.72 7.25 14.92
CA GLY A 256 3.68 6.42 15.54
C GLY A 256 2.54 6.07 14.58
N GLY A 257 1.39 5.69 15.15
CA GLY A 257 0.23 5.25 14.36
C GLY A 257 0.33 3.79 13.94
N ASP A 258 -0.10 3.52 12.72
CA ASP A 258 -0.12 2.18 12.10
C ASP A 258 1.17 2.01 11.27
N GLN A 259 2.27 1.71 11.96
CA GLN A 259 3.62 1.91 11.44
C GLN A 259 3.97 0.94 10.30
N ASP A 260 3.53 -0.32 10.38
CA ASP A 260 3.65 -1.32 9.31
C ASP A 260 2.92 -0.87 8.04
N THR A 261 1.64 -0.49 8.13
CA THR A 261 0.89 -0.01 6.96
C THR A 261 1.38 1.32 6.41
N LEU A 262 1.80 2.25 7.28
CA LEU A 262 2.47 3.48 6.85
C LEU A 262 3.76 3.15 6.09
N GLY A 263 4.55 2.22 6.63
CA GLY A 263 5.77 1.72 6.00
C GLY A 263 5.49 1.09 4.64
N ALA A 264 4.50 0.20 4.55
CA ALA A 264 4.11 -0.48 3.33
C ALA A 264 3.70 0.51 2.23
N ILE A 265 2.78 1.43 2.55
CA ILE A 265 2.28 2.42 1.59
C ILE A 265 3.39 3.39 1.17
N THR A 266 4.18 3.93 2.10
CA THR A 266 5.28 4.84 1.75
C THR A 266 6.37 4.12 0.97
N GLY A 267 6.67 2.87 1.30
CA GLY A 267 7.58 2.00 0.55
C GLY A 267 7.10 1.75 -0.88
N ASN A 268 5.80 1.49 -1.07
CA ASN A 268 5.21 1.37 -2.41
C ASN A 268 5.36 2.67 -3.22
N LEU A 269 5.03 3.83 -2.63
CA LEU A 269 5.10 5.13 -3.29
C LEU A 269 6.55 5.47 -3.69
N SER A 270 7.48 5.29 -2.74
CA SER A 270 8.90 5.58 -2.96
C SER A 270 9.50 4.64 -4.00
N GLY A 271 9.20 3.34 -3.92
CA GLY A 271 9.60 2.35 -4.92
C GLY A 271 9.00 2.58 -6.30
N ALA A 272 7.75 3.05 -6.40
CA ALA A 272 7.12 3.43 -7.67
C ALA A 272 7.87 4.58 -8.37
N TYR A 273 8.36 5.54 -7.60
CA TYR A 273 9.02 6.74 -8.12
C TYR A 273 10.52 6.53 -8.37
N LEU A 274 11.24 6.01 -7.38
CA LEU A 274 12.70 5.87 -7.36
C LEU A 274 13.19 4.50 -7.85
N GLY A 275 12.32 3.50 -7.97
CA GLY A 275 12.65 2.16 -8.43
C GLY A 275 13.42 1.31 -7.40
N TYR A 276 13.57 0.02 -7.75
CA TYR A 276 14.19 -0.99 -6.90
C TYR A 276 15.60 -0.61 -6.43
N GLU A 277 16.39 0.05 -7.28
CA GLU A 277 17.79 0.42 -7.01
C GLU A 277 17.93 1.45 -5.88
N SER A 278 16.85 2.13 -5.51
CA SER A 278 16.85 3.07 -4.38
C SER A 278 16.71 2.41 -3.01
N ILE A 279 16.32 1.13 -2.99
CA ILE A 279 16.11 0.36 -1.76
C ILE A 279 17.48 -0.16 -1.30
N PRO A 280 17.88 0.06 -0.03
CA PRO A 280 19.13 -0.49 0.49
C PRO A 280 19.23 -2.01 0.29
N GLU A 281 20.33 -2.44 -0.33
CA GLU A 281 20.54 -3.85 -0.72
C GLU A 281 20.48 -4.79 0.48
N ASN A 282 21.05 -4.38 1.62
CA ASN A 282 21.01 -5.14 2.87
C ASN A 282 19.58 -5.31 3.41
N TRP A 283 18.67 -4.39 3.13
CA TRP A 283 17.25 -4.57 3.50
C TRP A 283 16.54 -5.47 2.51
N ALA A 284 16.70 -5.22 1.21
CA ALA A 284 16.01 -5.99 0.18
C ALA A 284 16.38 -7.48 0.22
N SER A 285 17.68 -7.80 0.37
CA SER A 285 18.18 -9.19 0.40
C SER A 285 17.75 -9.98 1.63
N ARG A 286 17.45 -9.31 2.74
CA ARG A 286 16.98 -9.91 4.00
C ARG A 286 15.46 -10.04 4.09
N LEU A 287 14.73 -9.57 3.08
CA LEU A 287 13.27 -9.66 3.03
C LEU A 287 12.81 -11.11 2.91
N GLU A 288 11.89 -11.52 3.78
CA GLU A 288 11.22 -12.82 3.66
C GLU A 288 10.54 -12.98 2.29
N ASN A 289 10.68 -14.16 1.67
CA ASN A 289 10.13 -14.45 0.35
C ASN A 289 10.60 -13.49 -0.76
N TYR A 290 11.76 -12.84 -0.60
CA TYR A 290 12.35 -11.93 -1.59
C TYR A 290 12.31 -12.48 -3.02
N GLU A 291 12.84 -13.69 -3.24
CA GLU A 291 12.88 -14.31 -4.58
C GLU A 291 11.47 -14.56 -5.14
N TYR A 292 10.51 -14.91 -4.28
CA TYR A 292 9.13 -15.13 -4.68
C TYR A 292 8.46 -13.81 -5.10
N ILE A 293 8.63 -12.74 -4.32
CA ILE A 293 8.11 -11.40 -4.65
C ILE A 293 8.74 -10.90 -5.96
N GLN A 294 10.03 -11.14 -6.17
CA GLN A 294 10.68 -10.86 -7.47
C GLN A 294 10.04 -11.65 -8.62
N SER A 295 9.75 -12.93 -8.40
CA SER A 295 9.09 -13.78 -9.40
C SER A 295 7.69 -13.25 -9.75
N LEU A 296 6.91 -12.82 -8.75
CA LEU A 296 5.60 -12.19 -8.96
C LEU A 296 5.73 -10.90 -9.77
N SER A 297 6.72 -10.05 -9.47
CA SER A 297 7.01 -8.84 -10.25
C SER A 297 7.27 -9.18 -11.72
N LYS A 298 8.12 -10.17 -12.00
CA LYS A 298 8.43 -10.62 -13.37
C LYS A 298 7.20 -11.15 -14.10
N GLN A 299 6.32 -11.88 -13.40
CA GLN A 299 5.09 -12.42 -13.98
C GLN A 299 4.06 -11.32 -14.27
N LEU A 300 3.86 -10.38 -13.35
CA LEU A 300 2.97 -9.23 -13.55
C LEU A 300 3.45 -8.31 -14.68
N ASN A 301 4.75 -8.05 -14.79
CA ASN A 301 5.30 -7.26 -15.89
C ASN A 301 5.00 -7.88 -17.28
N LYS A 302 4.92 -9.21 -17.39
CA LYS A 302 4.52 -9.89 -18.64
C LYS A 302 3.04 -9.64 -19.01
N LEU A 303 2.22 -9.20 -18.07
CA LEU A 303 0.83 -8.85 -18.30
C LEU A 303 0.65 -7.39 -18.68
N ASP A 304 1.69 -6.55 -18.56
CA ASP A 304 1.60 -5.13 -18.87
C ASP A 304 1.14 -4.90 -20.32
N GLY A 305 0.16 -4.01 -20.49
CA GLY A 305 -0.47 -3.72 -21.78
C GLY A 305 -1.37 -4.83 -22.34
N SER A 306 -1.43 -6.01 -21.71
CA SER A 306 -2.31 -7.12 -22.14
C SER A 306 -3.60 -7.25 -21.35
N VAL A 307 -3.70 -6.54 -20.22
CA VAL A 307 -4.87 -6.51 -19.34
C VAL A 307 -5.51 -5.12 -19.39
N GLU A 308 -6.84 -5.07 -19.58
CA GLU A 308 -7.62 -3.83 -19.69
C GLU A 308 -8.41 -3.48 -18.43
#